data_AF-A0A090NBS9-F1
#
_entry.id   AF-A0A090NBS9-F1
#
_cell.length_a   1.000
_cell.length_b   1.000
_cell.length_c   1.000
_cell.angle_alpha   90.00
_cell.angle_beta   90.00
_cell.angle_gamma   90.00
#
_symmetry.space_group_name_H-M   'P 1'
#
loop_
_entity.id
_entity.type
_entity.pdbx_description
1 polymer ?
#
loop_
_entity_poly.entity_id
_entity_poly.type
_entity_poly.pdbx_seq_one_letter_code
_entity_poly.pdbx_strand_id
1 'polypeptide(L)' 'MAFKHYDVVRVASPSDLAKRITQKLKEGWQPYGSALISTAGYGAEFIQPVVSEGNISSPEEPGNCPTTEVA' A
#
# COMPACT_ATOMS: atom_id res chain seq x y z
N MET A 1 -17.54 -3.27 -10.25
CA MET A 1 -16.30 -2.46 -10.35
C MET A 1 -15.33 -3.03 -9.33
N ALA A 2 -14.15 -3.50 -9.76
CA ALA A 2 -13.12 -3.94 -8.82
C ALA A 2 -12.51 -2.69 -8.18
N PHE A 3 -12.55 -2.60 -6.84
CA PHE A 3 -11.89 -1.52 -6.12
C PHE A 3 -10.38 -1.71 -6.22
N LYS A 4 -9.69 -0.66 -6.67
CA LYS A 4 -8.23 -0.62 -6.74
C LYS A 4 -7.73 0.17 -5.56
N HIS A 5 -6.92 -0.49 -4.75
CA HIS A 5 -6.30 0.09 -3.59
C HIS A 5 -4.90 0.54 -3.97
N TYR A 6 -4.65 1.85 -3.83
CA TYR A 6 -3.37 2.45 -4.12
C TYR A 6 -2.67 2.79 -2.81
N ASP A 7 -1.39 2.46 -2.72
CA ASP A 7 -0.53 2.81 -1.60
C ASP A 7 0.82 3.29 -2.12
N VAL A 8 1.52 4.11 -1.31
CA VAL A 8 2.81 4.69 -1.69
C VAL A 8 3.84 4.31 -0.64
N VAL A 9 4.77 3.44 -1.02
CA VAL A 9 5.87 3.02 -0.16
C VAL A 9 6.97 4.07 -0.23
N ARG A 10 7.35 4.67 0.92
CA ARG A 10 8.40 5.70 1.03
C ARG A 10 9.43 5.30 2.07
N VAL A 11 10.70 5.29 1.71
CA VAL A 11 11.77 4.88 2.62
C VAL A 11 13.03 5.70 2.38
N ALA A 12 13.86 5.88 3.40
CA ALA A 12 15.17 6.53 3.26
C ALA A 12 16.30 5.59 2.81
N SER A 13 16.00 4.28 2.68
CA SER A 13 17.01 3.25 2.39
C SER A 13 16.55 2.25 1.33
N PRO A 14 17.38 1.90 0.34
CA PRO A 14 17.00 0.99 -0.74
C PRO A 14 16.68 -0.42 -0.24
N SER A 15 17.35 -0.89 0.82
CA SER A 15 17.07 -2.20 1.44
C SER A 15 15.70 -2.25 2.11
N ASP A 16 15.28 -1.15 2.74
CA ASP A 16 13.95 -1.04 3.34
C ASP A 16 12.87 -1.01 2.24
N LEU A 17 13.18 -0.37 1.10
CA LEU A 17 12.27 -0.33 -0.06
C LEU A 17 12.05 -1.74 -0.58
N ALA A 18 13.13 -2.47 -0.83
CA ALA A 18 13.08 -3.83 -1.35
C ALA A 18 12.27 -4.75 -0.40
N LYS A 19 12.48 -4.61 0.91
CA LYS A 19 11.75 -5.36 1.93
C LYS A 19 10.25 -5.02 1.94
N ARG A 20 9.90 -3.73 1.93
CA ARG A 20 8.50 -3.28 1.89
C ARG A 20 7.80 -3.67 0.59
N ILE A 21 8.46 -3.55 -0.57
CA ILE A 21 7.92 -4.02 -1.86
C ILE A 21 7.72 -5.54 -1.84
N THR A 22 8.70 -6.30 -1.33
CA THR A 22 8.58 -7.76 -1.23
C THR A 22 7.41 -8.18 -0.33
N GLN A 23 7.17 -7.45 0.75
CA GLN A 23 6.03 -7.70 1.63
C GLN A 23 4.70 -7.40 0.92
N LYS A 24 4.61 -6.23 0.27
CA LYS A 24 3.46 -5.83 -0.55
C LYS A 24 3.16 -6.84 -1.66
N LEU A 25 4.17 -7.37 -2.34
CA LEU A 25 4.03 -8.44 -3.33
C LEU A 25 3.41 -9.71 -2.75
N LYS A 26 3.82 -10.13 -1.54
CA LYS A 26 3.22 -11.28 -0.83
C LYS A 26 1.78 -11.02 -0.42
N GLU A 27 1.46 -9.79 -0.08
CA GLU A 27 0.10 -9.32 0.24
C GLU A 27 -0.79 -9.16 -1.01
N GLY A 28 -0.27 -9.44 -2.22
CA GLY A 28 -1.02 -9.33 -3.48
C GLY A 28 -1.07 -7.91 -4.05
N TRP A 29 -0.21 -7.01 -3.58
CA TRP A 29 0.01 -5.71 -4.21
C TRP A 29 1.06 -5.82 -5.31
N GLN A 30 0.91 -5.03 -6.36
CA GLN A 30 1.82 -4.95 -7.48
C GLN A 30 2.42 -3.55 -7.57
N PRO A 31 3.73 -3.41 -7.81
CA PRO A 31 4.34 -2.10 -8.04
C PRO A 31 3.71 -1.46 -9.27
N TYR A 32 3.26 -0.22 -9.10
CA TYR A 32 2.62 0.56 -10.14
C TYR A 32 3.59 1.62 -10.65
N GLY A 33 3.97 1.51 -11.93
CA GLY A 33 4.95 2.39 -12.55
C GLY A 33 6.38 2.19 -12.02
N SER A 34 7.24 3.15 -12.32
CA SER A 34 8.67 3.09 -11.95
C SER A 34 8.92 3.63 -10.53
N ALA A 35 9.89 3.02 -9.84
CA ALA A 35 10.42 3.57 -8.59
C ALA A 35 10.99 4.96 -8.82
N LEU A 36 10.67 5.88 -7.93
CA LEU A 36 11.16 7.24 -7.92
C LEU A 36 12.18 7.38 -6.80
N ILE A 37 13.24 8.14 -7.06
CA ILE A 37 14.26 8.47 -6.06
C ILE A 37 14.22 9.99 -5.89
N SER A 38 13.77 10.43 -4.73
CA SER A 38 13.76 11.83 -4.35
C SER A 38 15.01 12.13 -3.53
N THR A 39 16.00 12.76 -4.15
CA THR A 39 17.21 13.20 -3.46
C THR A 39 17.04 14.67 -3.04
N ALA A 40 16.18 14.92 -2.06
CA ALA A 40 15.89 16.27 -1.57
C ALA A 40 16.80 16.61 -0.37
N GLY A 41 18.07 16.95 -0.63
CA GLY A 41 18.99 17.66 0.28
C GLY A 41 19.44 16.98 1.57
N TYR A 42 18.67 16.05 2.14
CA TYR A 42 18.93 15.33 3.40
C TYR A 42 19.10 13.82 3.24
N GLY A 43 18.95 13.30 2.02
CA GLY A 43 19.09 11.88 1.71
C GLY A 43 18.37 11.50 0.42
N ALA A 44 18.56 10.26 -0.02
CA ALA A 44 17.79 9.67 -1.12
C ALA A 44 16.58 8.94 -0.54
N GLU A 45 15.39 9.48 -0.77
CA GLU A 45 14.14 8.80 -0.45
C GLU A 45 13.68 7.98 -1.66
N PHE A 46 13.46 6.70 -1.45
CA PHE A 46 12.94 5.79 -2.46
C PHE A 46 11.43 5.69 -2.29
N ILE A 47 10.73 5.95 -3.39
CA ILE A 47 9.28 6.03 -3.43
C ILE A 47 8.79 5.06 -4.51
N GLN A 48 8.02 4.04 -4.13
CA GLN A 48 7.39 3.11 -5.06
C GLN A 48 5.87 3.12 -4.85
N PRO A 49 5.09 3.55 -5.86
CA PRO A 49 3.65 3.34 -5.86
C PRO A 49 3.35 1.86 -6.00
N VAL A 50 2.37 1.36 -5.25
CA VAL A 50 1.87 -0.01 -5.35
C VAL A 50 0.35 0.00 -5.46
N VAL A 51 -0.19 -0.95 -6.21
CA VAL A 51 -1.63 -1.12 -6.42
C VAL A 51 -2.01 -2.56 -6.13
N SER A 52 -3.11 -2.79 -5.41
CA SER A 52 -3.72 -4.12 -5.34
C SER A 52 -5.12 -4.06 -5.92
N GLU A 53 -5.44 -5.07 -6.72
CA GLU A 53 -6.77 -5.31 -7.25
C GLU A 53 -7.34 -6.50 -6.47
N GLY A 54 -7.97 -6.21 -5.34
CA GLY A 54 -8.49 -7.21 -4.41
C GLY A 54 -8.86 -6.63 -3.05
N ASN A 55 -9.60 -7.39 -2.24
CA ASN A 55 -9.81 -7.10 -0.82
C ASN A 55 -8.47 -7.28 -0.11
N ILE A 56 -7.63 -6.26 -0.16
CA ILE A 56 -6.60 -6.11 0.84
C ILE A 56 -7.37 -5.93 2.13
N SER A 57 -7.10 -6.77 3.11
CA SER A 57 -7.61 -6.57 4.45
C SER A 57 -7.09 -5.21 4.94
N SER A 58 -7.80 -4.11 4.60
CA SER A 58 -7.74 -2.92 5.42
C SER A 58 -8.01 -3.42 6.83
N PRO A 59 -7.24 -2.98 7.85
CA PRO A 59 -7.73 -3.14 9.21
C PRO A 59 -9.14 -2.57 9.17
N GLU A 60 -10.09 -3.47 9.41
CA GLU A 60 -11.50 -3.19 9.41
C GLU A 60 -11.68 -1.88 10.17
N GLU A 61 -12.30 -0.87 9.55
CA GLU A 61 -12.99 0.12 10.36
C GLU A 61 -14.18 -0.67 10.93
N PRO A 62 -14.21 -1.05 12.23
CA PRO A 62 -15.36 -1.74 12.80
C PRO A 62 -16.48 -0.70 12.98
N GLY A 63 -17.13 -0.34 11.87
CA GLY A 63 -17.99 0.85 11.80
C GLY A 63 -19.13 0.73 10.80
N ASN A 64 -19.69 -0.46 10.64
CA ASN A 64 -20.95 -0.67 9.92
C ASN A 64 -21.49 -2.05 10.31
N CYS A 65 -21.98 -2.15 11.55
CA CYS A 65 -23.00 -3.14 11.86
C CYS A 65 -24.32 -2.61 11.26
N PRO A 66 -24.97 -3.33 10.33
CA PRO A 66 -26.38 -3.06 10.09
C PRO A 66 -27.11 -3.59 11.32
N THR A 67 -27.50 -2.70 12.24
CA THR A 67 -28.58 -3.00 13.18
C THR A 67 -29.86 -3.10 12.35
N THR A 68 -30.08 -4.27 11.76
CA THR A 68 -31.43 -4.74 11.45
C THR A 68 -32.00 -5.17 12.79
N GLU A 69 -32.60 -4.20 13.48
CA GLU A 69 -33.61 -4.44 14.49
C GLU A 69 -34.76 -5.19 13.81
N VAL A 70 -34.80 -6.51 14.02
CA VAL A 70 -35.99 -7.32 13.84
C VAL A 70 -36.44 -7.78 15.23
N ALA A 71 -37.46 -7.12 15.77
CA ALA A 71 -38.53 -7.66 16.62
C ALA A 71 -39.39 -6.53 17.19
#